data_AF-A0A7W1R734-F1
#
_entry.id   AF-A0A7W1R734-F1
#
_cell.length_a   1.000
_cell.length_b   1.000
_cell.length_c   1.000
_cell.angle_alpha   90.00
_cell.angle_beta   90.00
_cell.angle_gamma   90.00
#
_symmetry.space_group_name_H-M   'P 1'
#
loop_
_entity.id
_entity.type
_entity.pdbx_description
1 polymer ?
#
loop_
_entity_poly.entity_id
_entity_poly.type
_entity_poly.pdbx_seq_one_letter_code
_entity_poly.pdbx_strand_id
1 'polypeptide(L)'
;MKDAFIRSFDENTPQAQRVLMRREIEAIDGTPGVHYVHVLLPHYPWTLDRAGHDSPPIISWYSFVQSDPERAGFDFRSRVLHQMHARQLSAVDELVEGLLTRLRSLPTWDATTLVVTSDHGLNLMPPDIGRNPITERNREAALRVPLFIKAPGQTTGAVRDDRADTVDVLPSLVDLLDVSLASADEEWTFDGHSLYDGSEPTSQRVVTSDVAGLDALARRQAARFPRGDGWRGLAAVGRHGTLVGEQVAGLRVGAPSELTAAWDDRMKFDDLTVANQPGPPVVAGTVSDERGARPSSDLLVAINGRVAGVAGGYRPSGDGGGLSFVGYVADLYRDGDNDVRLYEVERRARSVVLHRVQT
;
A
#
# COMPACT_ATOMS: atom_id res chain seq x y z
N MET A 1 -11.11 31.44 -26.94
CA MET A 1 -12.06 30.70 -26.08
C MET A 1 -12.39 29.40 -26.79
N LYS A 2 -12.14 28.26 -26.14
CA LYS A 2 -12.06 26.87 -26.68
C LYS A 2 -10.67 26.44 -27.14
N ASP A 3 -9.85 26.11 -26.16
CA ASP A 3 -8.97 24.93 -26.19
C ASP A 3 -9.10 24.30 -24.80
N ALA A 4 -10.15 23.51 -24.65
CA ALA A 4 -10.41 22.76 -23.42
C ALA A 4 -9.52 21.52 -23.46
N PHE A 5 -8.64 21.43 -22.46
CA PHE A 5 -7.89 20.26 -22.05
C PHE A 5 -8.76 18.98 -22.11
N ILE A 6 -8.57 18.16 -23.13
CA ILE A 6 -8.92 16.74 -23.07
C ILE A 6 -7.62 16.03 -22.68
N ARG A 7 -7.36 15.91 -21.37
CA ARG A 7 -6.57 14.77 -20.89
C ARG A 7 -7.47 13.57 -21.07
N SER A 8 -7.09 12.63 -21.92
CA SER A 8 -7.74 11.33 -22.00
C SER A 8 -7.86 10.78 -20.58
N PHE A 9 -9.09 10.60 -20.10
CA PHE A 9 -9.37 9.78 -18.92
C PHE A 9 -8.97 8.36 -19.31
N ASP A 10 -7.74 7.95 -19.00
CA ASP A 10 -7.41 6.53 -18.97
C ASP A 10 -8.07 5.99 -17.70
N GLU A 11 -9.21 5.33 -17.90
CA GLU A 11 -10.00 4.71 -16.84
C GLU A 11 -9.14 3.77 -15.98
N ASN A 12 -8.01 3.28 -16.48
CA ASN A 12 -7.13 2.37 -15.77
C ASN A 12 -6.19 3.03 -14.74
N THR A 13 -6.14 4.36 -14.66
CA THR A 13 -5.30 5.02 -13.65
C THR A 13 -5.93 4.93 -12.26
N PRO A 14 -5.13 4.81 -11.18
CA PRO A 14 -5.67 4.84 -9.82
C PRO A 14 -6.56 6.06 -9.56
N GLN A 15 -6.19 7.22 -10.11
CA GLN A 15 -6.98 8.44 -9.95
C GLN A 15 -8.34 8.37 -10.66
N ALA A 16 -8.40 7.84 -11.88
CA ALA A 16 -9.67 7.63 -12.56
C ALA A 16 -10.56 6.64 -11.79
N GLN A 17 -9.98 5.54 -11.30
CA GLN A 17 -10.69 4.54 -10.49
C GLN A 17 -11.27 5.13 -9.20
N ARG A 18 -10.53 6.03 -8.53
CA ARG A 18 -11.02 6.78 -7.36
C ARG A 18 -12.22 7.67 -7.73
N VAL A 19 -12.15 8.40 -8.85
CA VAL A 19 -13.25 9.24 -9.33
C VAL A 19 -14.49 8.41 -9.66
N LEU A 20 -14.31 7.27 -10.34
CA LEU A 20 -15.40 6.34 -10.65
C LEU A 20 -16.05 5.81 -9.38
N MET A 21 -15.27 5.32 -8.41
CA MET A 21 -15.82 4.82 -7.14
C MET A 21 -16.63 5.89 -6.40
N ARG A 22 -16.15 7.14 -6.35
CA ARG A 22 -16.89 8.25 -5.74
C ARG A 22 -18.21 8.52 -6.45
N ARG A 23 -18.21 8.55 -7.78
CA ARG A 23 -19.42 8.73 -8.58
C ARG A 23 -20.44 7.63 -8.31
N GLU A 24 -20.00 6.38 -8.23
CA GLU A 24 -20.89 5.25 -7.92
C GLU A 24 -21.44 5.36 -6.50
N ILE A 25 -20.63 5.73 -5.51
CA ILE A 25 -21.10 6.00 -4.13
C ILE A 25 -22.16 7.10 -4.11
N GLU A 26 -21.91 8.22 -4.79
CA GLU A 26 -22.84 9.36 -4.85
C GLU A 26 -24.18 9.01 -5.53
N ALA A 27 -24.17 8.05 -6.46
CA ALA A 27 -25.36 7.60 -7.18
C ALA A 27 -26.27 6.68 -6.35
N ILE A 28 -25.79 6.08 -5.26
CA ILE A 28 -26.62 5.25 -4.38
C ILE A 28 -27.64 6.14 -3.69
N ASP A 29 -28.93 5.83 -3.81
CA ASP A 29 -30.01 6.54 -3.12
C ASP A 29 -30.94 5.58 -2.35
N GLY A 30 -32.09 6.07 -1.89
CA GLY A 30 -33.05 5.26 -1.10
C GLY A 30 -33.88 4.29 -1.93
N THR A 31 -33.72 4.27 -3.25
CA THR A 31 -34.47 3.37 -4.15
C THR A 31 -33.94 1.95 -4.01
N PRO A 32 -34.80 0.93 -3.88
CA PRO A 32 -34.37 -0.46 -3.89
C PRO A 32 -33.59 -0.79 -5.17
N GLY A 33 -32.39 -1.35 -5.01
CA GLY A 33 -31.53 -1.68 -6.14
C GLY A 33 -30.30 -2.49 -5.73
N VAL A 34 -29.66 -3.10 -6.72
CA VAL A 34 -28.37 -3.78 -6.56
C VAL A 34 -27.29 -2.87 -7.12
N HIS A 35 -26.35 -2.46 -6.26
CA HIS A 35 -25.18 -1.68 -6.66
C HIS A 35 -23.95 -2.59 -6.63
N TYR A 36 -23.35 -2.82 -7.81
CA TYR A 36 -22.10 -3.56 -7.94
C TYR A 36 -21.01 -2.60 -8.40
N VAL A 37 -20.07 -2.30 -7.50
CA VAL A 37 -18.94 -1.40 -7.77
C VAL A 37 -17.67 -2.22 -7.78
N HIS A 38 -17.03 -2.33 -8.94
CA HIS A 38 -15.73 -2.95 -9.10
C HIS A 38 -14.73 -1.92 -9.58
N VAL A 39 -13.70 -1.67 -8.78
CA VAL A 39 -12.58 -0.79 -9.14
C VAL A 39 -11.26 -1.52 -8.93
N LEU A 40 -10.26 -1.14 -9.72
CA LEU A 40 -8.92 -1.71 -9.67
C LEU A 40 -8.10 -1.23 -8.47
N LEU A 41 -8.65 -0.46 -7.53
CA LEU A 41 -7.87 -0.01 -6.36
C LEU A 41 -7.73 -1.16 -5.33
N PRO A 42 -6.55 -1.34 -4.69
CA PRO A 42 -5.32 -0.58 -4.81
C PRO A 42 -4.27 -1.26 -5.72
N HIS A 43 -4.63 -1.74 -6.91
CA HIS A 43 -3.67 -2.28 -7.89
C HIS A 43 -2.53 -1.28 -8.18
N TYR A 44 -1.36 -1.81 -8.53
CA TYR A 44 -0.21 -0.98 -8.93
C TYR A 44 -0.63 -0.07 -10.10
N PRO A 45 -0.10 1.18 -10.21
CA PRO A 45 1.23 1.60 -9.79
C PRO A 45 1.42 2.23 -8.38
N TRP A 46 0.40 2.23 -7.51
CA TRP A 46 0.46 2.78 -6.14
C TRP A 46 0.88 4.24 -6.06
N THR A 47 0.04 5.12 -6.56
CA THR A 47 0.38 6.53 -6.72
C THR A 47 -0.43 7.45 -5.81
N LEU A 48 -1.58 6.98 -5.31
CA LEU A 48 -2.48 7.78 -4.47
C LEU A 48 -2.01 7.87 -3.01
N ASP A 49 -2.22 9.04 -2.39
CA ASP A 49 -2.35 9.17 -0.93
C ASP A 49 -3.81 9.06 -0.49
N ARG A 50 -4.04 9.17 0.82
CA ARG A 50 -5.38 9.19 1.42
C ARG A 50 -6.32 10.17 0.70
N ALA A 51 -5.88 11.43 0.55
CA ALA A 51 -6.67 12.50 -0.07
C ALA A 51 -6.88 12.32 -1.59
N GLY A 52 -6.19 11.37 -2.22
CA GLY A 52 -6.29 11.08 -3.66
C GLY A 52 -5.38 11.93 -4.52
N HIS A 53 -4.28 12.43 -3.98
CA HIS A 53 -3.24 13.09 -4.75
C HIS A 53 -2.34 12.05 -5.40
N ASP A 54 -2.06 12.26 -6.68
CA ASP A 54 -1.21 11.38 -7.47
C ASP A 54 0.27 11.65 -7.19
N SER A 55 1.09 10.62 -7.35
CA SER A 55 2.54 10.69 -7.25
C SER A 55 3.16 9.90 -8.40
N PRO A 56 4.39 10.22 -8.86
CA PRO A 56 5.00 9.49 -9.95
C PRO A 56 5.02 7.97 -9.69
N PRO A 57 4.66 7.14 -10.68
CA PRO A 57 4.56 5.70 -10.51
C PRO A 57 5.93 5.04 -10.35
N ILE A 58 6.00 3.98 -9.53
CA ILE A 58 7.23 3.20 -9.32
C ILE A 58 7.26 1.88 -10.12
N ILE A 59 6.64 1.86 -11.30
CA ILE A 59 6.40 0.65 -12.13
C ILE A 59 7.68 -0.17 -12.35
N SER A 60 8.79 0.50 -12.69
CA SER A 60 10.06 -0.18 -12.98
C SER A 60 10.60 -0.96 -11.77
N TRP A 61 10.25 -0.55 -10.54
CA TRP A 61 10.72 -1.24 -9.35
C TRP A 61 9.87 -2.47 -9.03
N TYR A 62 8.55 -2.40 -9.27
CA TYR A 62 7.66 -3.53 -9.01
C TYR A 62 8.03 -4.74 -9.89
N SER A 63 8.20 -4.53 -11.20
CA SER A 63 8.58 -5.61 -12.13
C SER A 63 9.95 -6.19 -11.80
N PHE A 64 10.91 -5.34 -11.48
CA PHE A 64 12.27 -5.75 -11.14
C PHE A 64 12.34 -6.57 -9.84
N VAL A 65 11.62 -6.13 -8.80
CA VAL A 65 11.54 -6.83 -7.51
C VAL A 65 10.72 -8.13 -7.61
N GLN A 66 9.98 -8.38 -8.68
CA GLN A 66 9.42 -9.71 -8.92
C GLN A 66 10.41 -10.64 -9.62
N SER A 67 11.31 -10.10 -10.45
CA SER A 67 12.14 -10.92 -11.35
C SER A 67 13.43 -11.47 -10.75
N ASP A 68 13.97 -10.88 -9.68
CA ASP A 68 15.33 -11.20 -9.20
C ASP A 68 15.44 -11.13 -7.65
N PRO A 69 14.96 -12.15 -6.92
CA PRO A 69 14.99 -12.22 -5.46
C PRO A 69 16.37 -12.31 -4.84
N GLU A 70 17.38 -12.73 -5.60
CA GLU A 70 18.76 -12.87 -5.12
C GLU A 70 19.54 -11.55 -5.18
N ARG A 71 18.98 -10.53 -5.85
CA ARG A 71 19.64 -9.25 -6.04
C ARG A 71 19.90 -8.51 -4.72
N ALA A 72 21.08 -7.90 -4.64
CA ALA A 72 21.38 -6.93 -3.58
C ALA A 72 20.31 -5.82 -3.50
N GLY A 73 19.86 -5.52 -2.28
CA GLY A 73 18.85 -4.50 -2.03
C GLY A 73 17.39 -4.95 -2.22
N PHE A 74 17.15 -6.21 -2.60
CA PHE A 74 15.80 -6.75 -2.83
C PHE A 74 14.84 -6.56 -1.64
N ASP A 75 15.25 -6.99 -0.44
CA ASP A 75 14.43 -6.87 0.75
C ASP A 75 14.12 -5.39 1.11
N PHE A 76 15.08 -4.49 0.91
CA PHE A 76 14.85 -3.07 1.13
C PHE A 76 13.83 -2.51 0.14
N ARG A 77 13.98 -2.83 -1.15
CA ARG A 77 13.07 -2.33 -2.20
C ARG A 77 11.66 -2.89 -2.05
N SER A 78 11.51 -4.16 -1.66
CA SER A 78 10.18 -4.72 -1.36
C SER A 78 9.52 -4.07 -0.13
N ARG A 79 10.27 -3.56 0.86
CA ARG A 79 9.67 -2.70 1.89
C ARG A 79 9.09 -1.42 1.28
N VAL A 80 9.81 -0.77 0.37
CA VAL A 80 9.31 0.44 -0.33
C VAL A 80 8.04 0.16 -1.11
N LEU A 81 7.95 -0.99 -1.79
CA LEU A 81 6.71 -1.44 -2.44
C LEU A 81 5.56 -1.56 -1.43
N HIS A 82 5.79 -2.19 -0.28
CA HIS A 82 4.78 -2.30 0.78
C HIS A 82 4.35 -0.92 1.32
N GLN A 83 5.30 -0.02 1.55
CA GLN A 83 5.02 1.34 2.04
C GLN A 83 4.15 2.13 1.06
N MET A 84 4.40 1.98 -0.25
CA MET A 84 3.60 2.61 -1.30
C MET A 84 2.22 1.96 -1.46
N HIS A 85 2.14 0.64 -1.38
CA HIS A 85 0.86 -0.08 -1.34
C HIS A 85 0.00 0.38 -0.14
N ALA A 86 0.58 0.45 1.06
CA ALA A 86 -0.10 0.91 2.26
C ALA A 86 -0.59 2.37 2.13
N ARG A 87 0.20 3.24 1.47
CA ARG A 87 -0.21 4.61 1.16
C ARG A 87 -1.45 4.63 0.27
N GLN A 88 -1.47 3.89 -0.85
CA GLN A 88 -2.66 3.85 -1.71
C GLN A 88 -3.85 3.15 -1.04
N LEU A 89 -3.60 2.14 -0.19
CA LEU A 89 -4.64 1.48 0.59
C LEU A 89 -5.39 2.47 1.50
N SER A 90 -4.72 3.50 2.02
CA SER A 90 -5.41 4.57 2.77
C SER A 90 -6.37 5.42 1.95
N ALA A 91 -6.17 5.50 0.62
CA ALA A 91 -7.12 6.12 -0.29
C ALA A 91 -8.38 5.26 -0.44
N VAL A 92 -8.22 3.93 -0.47
CA VAL A 92 -9.35 2.98 -0.49
C VAL A 92 -10.12 3.04 0.83
N ASP A 93 -9.42 3.12 1.96
CA ASP A 93 -10.04 3.31 3.28
C ASP A 93 -10.94 4.55 3.34
N GLU A 94 -10.49 5.69 2.79
CA GLU A 94 -11.32 6.90 2.69
C GLU A 94 -12.56 6.69 1.79
N LEU A 95 -12.45 5.92 0.70
CA LEU A 95 -13.59 5.60 -0.16
C LEU A 95 -14.60 4.68 0.53
N VAL A 96 -14.13 3.71 1.31
CA VAL A 96 -14.98 2.84 2.12
C VAL A 96 -15.66 3.65 3.23
N GLU A 97 -14.95 4.57 3.88
CA GLU A 97 -15.55 5.52 4.84
C GLU A 97 -16.64 6.37 4.18
N GLY A 98 -16.41 6.86 2.96
CA GLY A 98 -17.40 7.58 2.16
C GLY A 98 -18.62 6.74 1.81
N LEU A 99 -18.43 5.49 1.39
CA LEU A 99 -19.51 4.53 1.12
C LEU A 99 -20.36 4.29 2.37
N LEU A 100 -19.72 3.99 3.50
CA LEU A 100 -20.43 3.76 4.77
C LEU A 100 -21.18 5.01 5.23
N THR A 101 -20.59 6.19 5.09
CA THR A 101 -21.25 7.47 5.40
C THR A 101 -22.49 7.67 4.54
N ARG A 102 -22.39 7.43 3.23
CA ARG A 102 -23.53 7.54 2.31
C ARG A 102 -24.62 6.56 2.68
N LEU A 103 -24.30 5.27 2.81
CA LEU A 103 -25.29 4.24 3.13
C LEU A 103 -26.01 4.52 4.46
N ARG A 104 -25.28 4.91 5.51
CA ARG A 104 -25.84 5.27 6.83
C ARG A 104 -26.72 6.52 6.82
N SER A 105 -26.56 7.41 5.83
CA SER A 105 -27.40 8.59 5.66
C SER A 105 -28.77 8.28 5.06
N LEU A 106 -28.93 7.09 4.47
CA LEU A 106 -30.15 6.69 3.78
C LEU A 106 -31.09 5.98 4.77
N PRO A 107 -32.42 6.14 4.60
CA PRO A 107 -33.42 5.45 5.43
C PRO A 107 -33.38 3.92 5.28
N THR A 108 -32.67 3.41 4.26
CA THR A 108 -32.56 1.99 3.94
C THR A 108 -31.40 1.28 4.62
N TRP A 109 -30.52 1.97 5.37
CA TRP A 109 -29.31 1.38 5.98
C TRP A 109 -29.57 0.09 6.76
N ASP A 110 -30.62 0.08 7.57
CA ASP A 110 -30.95 -1.09 8.39
C ASP A 110 -31.28 -2.30 7.51
N ALA A 111 -31.98 -2.08 6.39
CA ALA A 111 -32.32 -3.11 5.41
C ALA A 111 -31.20 -3.42 4.39
N THR A 112 -30.15 -2.61 4.30
CA THR A 112 -29.06 -2.78 3.32
C THR A 112 -28.21 -4.02 3.63
N THR A 113 -28.09 -4.93 2.67
CA THR A 113 -27.00 -5.91 2.63
C THR A 113 -25.77 -5.27 1.99
N LEU A 114 -24.61 -5.34 2.64
CA LEU A 114 -23.35 -4.80 2.13
C LEU A 114 -22.30 -5.89 2.08
N VAL A 115 -21.64 -6.05 0.93
CA VAL A 115 -20.47 -6.91 0.76
C VAL A 115 -19.26 -6.06 0.38
N VAL A 116 -18.16 -6.22 1.10
CA VAL A 116 -16.85 -5.64 0.74
C VAL A 116 -15.85 -6.77 0.68
N THR A 117 -15.23 -6.96 -0.49
CA THR A 117 -14.27 -8.05 -0.74
C THR A 117 -13.20 -7.64 -1.75
N SER A 118 -12.26 -8.53 -2.04
CA SER A 118 -11.27 -8.40 -3.10
C SER A 118 -11.28 -9.64 -3.99
N ASP A 119 -10.91 -9.46 -5.26
CA ASP A 119 -10.79 -10.53 -6.24
C ASP A 119 -9.59 -11.47 -5.96
N HIS A 120 -8.49 -10.93 -5.44
CA HIS A 120 -7.30 -11.70 -5.04
C HIS A 120 -6.41 -10.94 -4.06
N GLY A 121 -5.50 -11.67 -3.39
CA GLY A 121 -4.47 -11.08 -2.56
C GLY A 121 -3.22 -10.64 -3.34
N LEU A 122 -2.20 -10.17 -2.59
CA LEU A 122 -0.89 -9.82 -3.12
C LEU A 122 0.20 -10.03 -2.06
N ASN A 123 1.23 -10.83 -2.37
CA ASN A 123 2.38 -10.95 -1.50
C ASN A 123 3.43 -9.87 -1.77
N LEU A 124 3.74 -9.05 -0.77
CA LEU A 124 4.87 -8.10 -0.80
C LEU A 124 6.02 -8.52 0.14
N MET A 125 6.01 -9.78 0.58
CA MET A 125 7.07 -10.37 1.40
C MET A 125 8.09 -11.16 0.56
N PRO A 126 9.39 -10.85 0.67
CA PRO A 126 10.45 -11.65 0.08
C PRO A 126 10.44 -13.13 0.50
N PRO A 127 10.98 -14.03 -0.36
CA PRO A 127 11.46 -13.77 -1.72
C PRO A 127 10.36 -13.77 -2.79
N ASP A 128 9.21 -14.39 -2.52
CA ASP A 128 8.21 -14.76 -3.53
C ASP A 128 7.16 -13.64 -3.73
N ILE A 129 7.60 -12.45 -4.16
CA ILE A 129 6.74 -11.29 -4.38
C ILE A 129 5.72 -11.56 -5.49
N GLY A 130 4.48 -11.09 -5.32
CA GLY A 130 3.40 -11.25 -6.28
C GLY A 130 2.41 -12.33 -5.90
N ARG A 131 1.69 -12.84 -6.90
CA ARG A 131 0.66 -13.89 -6.76
C ARG A 131 0.77 -14.98 -7.83
N ASN A 132 1.82 -14.94 -8.65
CA ASN A 132 2.02 -15.90 -9.74
C ASN A 132 3.53 -16.17 -9.92
N PRO A 133 4.00 -17.43 -9.76
CA PRO A 133 3.24 -18.61 -9.34
C PRO A 133 2.80 -18.52 -7.88
N ILE A 134 1.80 -19.34 -7.51
CA ILE A 134 1.46 -19.58 -6.10
C ILE A 134 2.50 -20.54 -5.51
N THR A 135 3.13 -20.13 -4.42
CA THR A 135 4.13 -20.89 -3.67
C THR A 135 3.70 -21.02 -2.20
N GLU A 136 4.32 -21.93 -1.47
CA GLU A 136 4.05 -22.06 -0.03
C GLU A 136 4.36 -20.77 0.76
N ARG A 137 5.27 -19.92 0.27
CA ARG A 137 5.65 -18.68 0.96
C ARG A 137 4.71 -17.51 0.67
N ASN A 138 4.00 -17.54 -0.46
CA ASN A 138 3.14 -16.43 -0.89
C ASN A 138 1.64 -16.75 -0.83
N ARG A 139 1.25 -18.03 -0.74
CA ARG A 139 -0.15 -18.47 -0.81
C ARG A 139 -1.07 -17.77 0.20
N GLU A 140 -0.61 -17.57 1.43
CA GLU A 140 -1.41 -16.91 2.48
C GLU A 140 -1.77 -15.48 2.08
N ALA A 141 -0.79 -14.71 1.58
CA ALA A 141 -0.99 -13.33 1.15
C ALA A 141 -1.69 -13.22 -0.22
N ALA A 142 -1.52 -14.22 -1.09
CA ALA A 142 -2.01 -14.19 -2.47
C ALA A 142 -3.45 -14.71 -2.59
N LEU A 143 -3.87 -15.65 -1.75
CA LEU A 143 -5.18 -16.30 -1.84
C LEU A 143 -6.19 -15.80 -0.80
N ARG A 144 -5.75 -15.33 0.37
CA ARG A 144 -6.66 -14.80 1.37
C ARG A 144 -7.01 -13.35 1.07
N VAL A 145 -8.30 -13.06 0.98
CA VAL A 145 -8.87 -11.73 0.74
C VAL A 145 -9.77 -11.33 1.91
N PRO A 146 -9.94 -10.02 2.19
CA PRO A 146 -10.96 -9.58 3.13
C PRO A 146 -12.35 -9.97 2.60
N LEU A 147 -13.26 -10.39 3.48
CA LEU A 147 -14.68 -10.56 3.17
C LEU A 147 -15.49 -10.01 4.35
N PHE A 148 -16.17 -8.89 4.12
CA PHE A 148 -17.14 -8.32 5.05
C PHE A 148 -18.53 -8.45 4.46
N ILE A 149 -19.46 -9.02 5.24
CA ILE A 149 -20.88 -9.09 4.89
C ILE A 149 -21.68 -8.49 6.04
N LYS A 150 -22.48 -7.48 5.75
CA LYS A 150 -23.56 -7.00 6.63
C LYS A 150 -24.87 -7.59 6.13
N ALA A 151 -25.56 -8.37 6.95
CA ALA A 151 -26.91 -8.84 6.67
C ALA A 151 -27.99 -7.75 6.91
N PRO A 152 -29.20 -7.89 6.34
CA PRO A 152 -30.33 -7.04 6.70
C PRO A 152 -30.61 -7.09 8.20
N GLY A 153 -30.88 -5.94 8.82
CA GLY A 153 -31.13 -5.80 10.26
C GLY A 153 -29.91 -5.98 11.16
N GLN A 154 -28.73 -6.34 10.63
CA GLN A 154 -27.53 -6.54 11.43
C GLN A 154 -26.99 -5.21 11.98
N THR A 155 -26.85 -5.14 13.31
CA THR A 155 -26.35 -3.96 14.04
C THR A 155 -25.04 -4.20 14.78
N THR A 156 -24.63 -5.46 14.92
CA THR A 156 -23.38 -5.86 15.60
C THR A 156 -22.50 -6.69 14.68
N GLY A 157 -21.18 -6.49 14.77
CA GLY A 157 -20.20 -7.31 14.06
C GLY A 157 -19.91 -8.62 14.79
N ALA A 158 -19.56 -9.65 14.03
CA ALA A 158 -19.00 -10.91 14.54
C ALA A 158 -17.87 -11.35 13.62
N VAL A 159 -16.86 -12.02 14.18
CA VAL A 159 -15.81 -12.69 13.41
C VAL A 159 -16.23 -14.14 13.21
N ARG A 160 -16.10 -14.63 11.98
CA ARG A 160 -16.36 -16.01 11.61
C ARG A 160 -15.10 -16.58 10.98
N ASP A 161 -14.60 -17.68 11.55
CA ASP A 161 -13.43 -18.42 11.05
C ASP A 161 -13.85 -19.56 10.10
N ASP A 162 -15.11 -19.55 9.68
CA ASP A 162 -15.64 -20.46 8.68
C ASP A 162 -14.85 -20.31 7.37
N ARG A 163 -14.78 -21.40 6.61
CA ARG A 163 -14.19 -21.35 5.28
C ARG A 163 -15.14 -20.60 4.36
N ALA A 164 -14.61 -19.64 3.61
CA ALA A 164 -15.35 -18.88 2.63
C ALA A 164 -14.47 -18.61 1.42
N ASP A 165 -15.00 -18.89 0.23
CA ASP A 165 -14.46 -18.46 -1.05
C ASP A 165 -15.36 -17.39 -1.66
N THR A 166 -14.84 -16.64 -2.62
CA THR A 166 -15.60 -15.61 -3.34
C THR A 166 -16.82 -16.18 -4.07
N VAL A 167 -16.81 -17.46 -4.44
CA VAL A 167 -17.95 -18.16 -5.07
C VAL A 167 -19.11 -18.40 -4.10
N ASP A 168 -18.88 -18.32 -2.79
CA ASP A 168 -19.92 -18.49 -1.76
C ASP A 168 -20.72 -17.20 -1.53
N VAL A 169 -20.25 -16.06 -2.04
CA VAL A 169 -20.91 -14.75 -1.86
C VAL A 169 -22.29 -14.73 -2.53
N LEU A 170 -22.41 -15.17 -3.77
CA LEU A 170 -23.68 -15.15 -4.50
C LEU A 170 -24.76 -16.03 -3.84
N PRO A 171 -24.55 -17.32 -3.56
CA PRO A 171 -25.54 -18.14 -2.86
C PRO A 171 -25.87 -17.60 -1.46
N SER A 172 -24.90 -17.01 -0.75
CA SER A 172 -25.17 -16.33 0.53
C SER A 172 -26.10 -15.13 0.39
N LEU A 173 -25.98 -14.35 -0.70
CA LEU A 173 -26.88 -13.22 -0.96
C LEU A 173 -28.29 -13.68 -1.31
N VAL A 174 -28.43 -14.78 -2.08
CA VAL A 174 -29.73 -15.38 -2.41
C VAL A 174 -30.46 -15.83 -1.15
N ASP A 175 -29.75 -16.49 -0.23
CA ASP A 175 -30.26 -16.94 1.07
C ASP A 175 -30.64 -15.75 1.97
N LEU A 176 -29.72 -14.81 2.20
CA LEU A 176 -29.94 -13.64 3.07
C LEU A 176 -31.10 -12.73 2.63
N LEU A 177 -31.35 -12.65 1.33
CA LEU A 177 -32.38 -11.78 0.76
C LEU A 177 -33.70 -12.53 0.51
N ASP A 178 -33.78 -13.81 0.87
CA ASP A 178 -34.94 -14.69 0.63
C ASP A 178 -35.44 -14.57 -0.83
N VAL A 179 -34.50 -14.59 -1.78
CA VAL A 179 -34.82 -14.43 -3.20
C VAL A 179 -35.48 -15.73 -3.67
N SER A 180 -36.80 -15.77 -3.59
CA SER A 180 -37.61 -16.80 -4.22
C SER A 180 -37.54 -16.64 -5.73
N LEU A 181 -36.76 -17.49 -6.39
CA LEU A 181 -36.56 -17.53 -7.84
C LEU A 181 -37.77 -18.14 -8.57
N ALA A 182 -38.97 -17.64 -8.28
CA ALA A 182 -40.27 -18.21 -8.62
C ALA A 182 -40.62 -18.23 -10.13
N SER A 183 -39.66 -18.02 -11.03
CA SER A 183 -39.88 -17.95 -12.48
C SER A 183 -39.10 -18.98 -13.31
N ALA A 184 -38.38 -19.92 -12.69
CA ALA A 184 -37.79 -21.04 -13.42
C ALA A 184 -38.14 -22.35 -12.71
N ASP A 185 -38.68 -23.32 -13.45
CA ASP A 185 -38.81 -24.72 -13.02
C ASP A 185 -37.43 -25.42 -12.83
N GLU A 186 -36.38 -24.64 -12.53
CA GLU A 186 -34.99 -25.08 -12.38
C GLU A 186 -34.44 -24.55 -11.05
N GLU A 187 -34.09 -25.47 -10.14
CA GLU A 187 -33.28 -25.16 -8.97
C GLU A 187 -31.92 -24.63 -9.45
N TRP A 188 -31.52 -23.43 -8.99
CA TRP A 188 -30.22 -22.89 -9.30
C TRP A 188 -29.15 -23.74 -8.60
N THR A 189 -28.17 -24.19 -9.37
CA THR A 189 -26.99 -24.88 -8.84
C THR A 189 -25.82 -23.90 -8.81
N PHE A 190 -25.12 -23.87 -7.67
CA PHE A 190 -23.94 -23.03 -7.48
C PHE A 190 -22.72 -23.92 -7.21
N ASP A 191 -21.55 -23.49 -7.69
CA ASP A 191 -20.27 -24.12 -7.30
C ASP A 191 -19.88 -23.78 -5.84
N GLY A 192 -20.42 -22.67 -5.32
CA GLY A 192 -20.34 -22.29 -3.92
C GLY A 192 -21.56 -22.72 -3.12
N HIS A 193 -21.61 -22.31 -1.87
CA HIS A 193 -22.74 -22.59 -0.97
C HIS A 193 -23.06 -21.36 -0.10
N SER A 194 -24.24 -21.33 0.53
CA SER A 194 -24.54 -20.22 1.44
C SER A 194 -23.71 -20.34 2.70
N LEU A 195 -23.15 -19.21 3.14
CA LEU A 195 -22.44 -19.13 4.42
C LEU A 195 -23.43 -19.07 5.61
N TYR A 196 -24.75 -19.11 5.40
CA TYR A 196 -25.77 -18.89 6.43
C TYR A 196 -26.73 -20.07 6.64
N ASP A 197 -26.75 -21.07 5.75
CA ASP A 197 -27.66 -22.21 5.82
C ASP A 197 -27.05 -23.46 6.50
N GLY A 198 -25.77 -23.39 6.90
CA GLY A 198 -25.03 -24.50 7.51
C GLY A 198 -24.60 -25.59 6.52
N SER A 199 -24.71 -25.34 5.21
CA SER A 199 -24.12 -26.19 4.17
C SER A 199 -22.60 -26.10 4.20
N GLU A 200 -21.95 -27.10 3.58
CA GLU A 200 -20.50 -27.20 3.47
C GLU A 200 -20.06 -27.09 2.00
N PRO A 201 -18.82 -26.66 1.72
CA PRO A 201 -18.31 -26.59 0.36
C PRO A 201 -18.38 -27.92 -0.38
N THR A 202 -18.92 -27.89 -1.61
CA THR A 202 -19.01 -29.07 -2.49
C THR A 202 -17.72 -29.33 -3.27
N SER A 203 -16.82 -28.35 -3.32
CA SER A 203 -15.54 -28.40 -4.05
C SER A 203 -14.34 -28.30 -3.10
N GLN A 204 -13.19 -28.82 -3.55
CA GLN A 204 -11.95 -28.76 -2.78
C GLN A 204 -11.43 -27.32 -2.71
N ARG A 205 -11.37 -26.77 -1.50
CA ARG A 205 -10.86 -25.43 -1.22
C ARG A 205 -9.34 -25.43 -1.02
N VAL A 206 -8.64 -24.45 -1.60
CA VAL A 206 -7.17 -24.30 -1.46
C VAL A 206 -6.80 -23.61 -0.13
N VAL A 207 -7.62 -22.65 0.29
CA VAL A 207 -7.51 -21.96 1.57
C VAL A 207 -8.33 -22.73 2.60
N THR A 208 -7.77 -22.90 3.80
CA THR A 208 -8.46 -23.57 4.92
C THR A 208 -8.80 -22.56 6.01
N SER A 209 -9.60 -22.99 6.98
CA SER A 209 -9.89 -22.24 8.20
C SER A 209 -8.69 -22.13 9.16
N ASP A 210 -7.56 -22.78 8.86
CA ASP A 210 -6.33 -22.62 9.64
C ASP A 210 -5.65 -21.29 9.32
N VAL A 211 -5.60 -20.39 10.30
CA VAL A 211 -5.00 -19.06 10.17
C VAL A 211 -3.55 -18.99 10.69
N ALA A 212 -2.94 -20.09 11.11
CA ALA A 212 -1.58 -20.08 11.67
C ALA A 212 -0.53 -19.55 10.67
N GLY A 213 -0.68 -19.88 9.39
CA GLY A 213 0.15 -19.36 8.31
C GLY A 213 0.00 -17.84 8.13
N LEU A 214 -1.25 -17.35 8.16
CA LEU A 214 -1.56 -15.93 8.11
C LEU A 214 -0.99 -15.16 9.32
N ASP A 215 -1.11 -15.71 10.52
CA ASP A 215 -0.52 -15.13 11.74
C ASP A 215 1.01 -15.05 11.67
N ALA A 216 1.65 -16.10 11.15
CA ALA A 216 3.10 -16.11 10.94
C ALA A 216 3.52 -15.04 9.91
N LEU A 217 2.75 -14.88 8.83
CA LEU A 217 2.94 -13.82 7.85
C LEU A 217 2.79 -12.43 8.49
N ALA A 218 1.72 -12.20 9.26
CA ALA A 218 1.47 -10.93 9.95
C ALA A 218 2.60 -10.57 10.92
N ARG A 219 3.10 -11.53 11.72
CA ARG A 219 4.27 -11.33 12.60
C ARG A 219 5.53 -10.97 11.82
N ARG A 220 5.80 -11.66 10.70
CA ARG A 220 6.95 -11.33 9.83
C ARG A 220 6.83 -9.94 9.21
N GLN A 221 5.63 -9.54 8.83
CA GLN A 221 5.35 -8.21 8.30
C GLN A 221 5.58 -7.15 9.38
N ALA A 222 5.02 -7.32 10.58
CA ALA A 222 5.22 -6.42 11.72
C ALA A 222 6.70 -6.26 12.09
N ALA A 223 7.49 -7.33 12.00
CA ALA A 223 8.93 -7.28 12.26
C ALA A 223 9.70 -6.40 11.25
N ARG A 224 9.19 -6.18 10.03
CA ARG A 224 9.78 -5.26 9.03
C ARG A 224 9.46 -3.80 9.32
N PHE A 225 8.39 -3.54 10.09
CA PHE A 225 7.88 -2.22 10.46
C PHE A 225 7.72 -2.11 11.99
N PRO A 226 8.80 -2.29 12.78
CA PRO A 226 8.71 -2.46 14.24
C PRO A 226 8.39 -1.16 15.01
N ARG A 227 8.08 -0.07 14.31
CA ARG A 227 7.93 1.29 14.85
C ARG A 227 6.50 1.80 14.80
N GLY A 228 5.55 0.88 14.64
CA GLY A 228 4.12 1.12 14.64
C GLY A 228 3.56 1.40 13.24
N ASP A 229 2.24 1.46 13.18
CA ASP A 229 1.47 1.43 11.94
C ASP A 229 1.11 2.83 11.41
N GLY A 230 1.51 3.88 12.13
CA GLY A 230 1.36 5.27 11.67
C GLY A 230 2.36 5.63 10.56
N TRP A 231 2.09 6.69 9.80
CA TRP A 231 2.89 7.10 8.64
C TRP A 231 4.39 7.30 8.92
N ARG A 232 4.73 7.79 10.13
CA ARG A 232 6.13 7.90 10.56
C ARG A 232 6.75 6.53 10.87
N GLY A 233 6.00 5.64 11.50
CA GLY A 233 6.42 4.26 11.76
C GLY A 233 6.66 3.48 10.47
N LEU A 234 5.81 3.74 9.46
CA LEU A 234 5.95 3.18 8.13
C LEU A 234 7.28 3.59 7.50
N ALA A 235 7.74 4.84 7.63
CA ALA A 235 9.06 5.29 7.14
C ALA A 235 10.25 4.85 8.00
N ALA A 236 10.01 4.43 9.25
CA ALA A 236 11.01 4.09 10.25
C ALA A 236 11.51 2.64 10.15
N VAL A 237 12.06 2.29 8.99
CA VAL A 237 12.51 0.92 8.66
C VAL A 237 14.01 0.69 8.93
N GLY A 238 14.39 -0.58 9.00
CA GLY A 238 15.79 -0.99 9.06
C GLY A 238 16.52 -0.52 10.32
N ARG A 239 17.85 -0.65 10.31
CA ARG A 239 18.67 -0.40 11.50
C ARG A 239 18.68 1.05 11.97
N HIS A 240 18.31 2.01 11.12
CA HIS A 240 18.31 3.43 11.45
C HIS A 240 16.91 4.01 11.69
N GLY A 241 15.86 3.17 11.60
CA GLY A 241 14.48 3.58 11.85
C GLY A 241 14.26 4.24 13.22
N THR A 242 15.10 3.92 14.22
CA THR A 242 15.09 4.60 15.54
C THR A 242 15.23 6.11 15.49
N LEU A 243 15.87 6.64 14.44
CA LEU A 243 16.19 8.05 14.31
C LEU A 243 15.11 8.81 13.53
N VAL A 244 14.16 8.11 12.90
CA VAL A 244 13.07 8.77 12.15
C VAL A 244 12.18 9.55 13.11
N GLY A 245 11.94 10.80 12.78
CA GLY A 245 11.25 11.78 13.62
C GLY A 245 12.20 12.64 14.46
N GLU A 246 13.47 12.29 14.64
CA GLU A 246 14.42 13.08 15.42
C GLU A 246 14.83 14.37 14.71
N GLN A 247 15.07 15.43 15.50
CA GLN A 247 15.67 16.67 15.00
C GLN A 247 17.16 16.44 14.76
N VAL A 248 17.65 16.72 13.55
CA VAL A 248 19.07 16.56 13.20
C VAL A 248 19.96 17.42 14.12
N ALA A 249 19.49 18.61 14.50
CA ALA A 249 20.21 19.50 15.43
C ALA A 249 20.37 18.92 16.85
N GLY A 250 19.55 17.93 17.23
CA GLY A 250 19.66 17.19 18.49
C GLY A 250 20.60 15.98 18.41
N LEU A 251 21.12 15.67 17.23
CA LEU A 251 22.02 14.55 16.98
C LEU A 251 23.45 15.04 16.80
N ARG A 252 24.44 14.17 17.07
CA ARG A 252 25.83 14.50 16.83
C ARG A 252 26.11 14.48 15.33
N VAL A 253 26.52 15.61 14.78
CA VAL A 253 26.92 15.75 13.38
C VAL A 253 28.45 15.82 13.31
N GLY A 254 29.05 14.96 12.49
CA GLY A 254 30.50 14.87 12.29
C GLY A 254 30.99 15.67 11.08
N ALA A 255 32.22 15.40 10.66
CA ALA A 255 32.72 15.87 9.37
C ALA A 255 31.82 15.35 8.22
N PRO A 256 31.74 16.06 7.07
CA PRO A 256 31.04 15.57 5.89
C PRO A 256 31.46 14.15 5.52
N SER A 257 30.52 13.39 4.93
CA SER A 257 30.83 12.08 4.36
C SER A 257 31.67 12.27 3.09
N GLU A 258 32.49 11.27 2.79
CA GLU A 258 33.20 11.16 1.50
C GLU A 258 32.25 10.76 0.36
N LEU A 259 31.05 10.28 0.70
CA LEU A 259 30.01 9.96 -0.27
C LEU A 259 29.49 11.23 -0.96
N THR A 260 29.29 11.10 -2.27
CA THR A 260 28.58 12.08 -3.10
C THR A 260 27.28 11.43 -3.60
N ALA A 261 26.19 12.18 -3.61
CA ALA A 261 24.90 11.73 -4.08
C ALA A 261 24.28 12.70 -5.08
N ALA A 262 23.56 12.16 -6.05
CA ALA A 262 22.75 12.91 -6.99
C ALA A 262 21.29 12.45 -6.85
N TRP A 263 20.35 13.39 -6.79
CA TRP A 263 18.92 13.09 -6.72
C TRP A 263 18.34 12.93 -8.12
N ASP A 264 17.45 11.95 -8.30
CA ASP A 264 16.81 11.73 -9.61
C ASP A 264 15.92 12.93 -10.02
N ASP A 265 15.30 13.62 -9.05
CA ASP A 265 14.39 14.74 -9.30
C ASP A 265 14.56 15.89 -8.28
N ARG A 266 15.75 16.46 -8.08
CA ARG A 266 15.98 17.45 -6.99
C ARG A 266 14.96 18.60 -6.95
N MET A 267 14.52 19.07 -8.12
CA MET A 267 13.60 20.20 -8.25
C MET A 267 12.20 19.93 -7.68
N LYS A 268 11.81 18.66 -7.50
CA LYS A 268 10.49 18.31 -6.96
C LYS A 268 10.30 18.66 -5.48
N PHE A 269 11.35 19.08 -4.81
CA PHE A 269 11.31 19.51 -3.41
C PHE A 269 11.28 21.03 -3.26
N ASP A 270 11.43 21.75 -4.38
CA ASP A 270 11.41 23.21 -4.43
C ASP A 270 9.97 23.67 -4.74
N ASP A 271 9.53 24.78 -4.14
CA ASP A 271 8.20 25.38 -4.35
C ASP A 271 6.99 24.41 -4.24
N LEU A 272 6.95 23.57 -3.21
CA LEU A 272 5.82 22.65 -2.98
C LEU A 272 4.58 23.40 -2.47
N THR A 273 3.39 22.99 -2.92
CA THR A 273 2.11 23.41 -2.33
C THR A 273 1.47 22.24 -1.57
N VAL A 274 1.92 22.03 -0.34
CA VAL A 274 1.57 20.84 0.48
C VAL A 274 0.08 20.79 0.81
N ALA A 275 -0.57 21.95 0.94
CA ALA A 275 -2.02 22.02 1.18
C ALA A 275 -2.88 21.33 0.09
N ASN A 276 -2.38 21.26 -1.15
CA ASN A 276 -3.12 20.71 -2.30
C ASN A 276 -2.42 19.50 -2.95
N GLN A 277 -1.22 19.15 -2.51
CA GLN A 277 -0.46 18.02 -3.01
C GLN A 277 0.60 17.62 -1.97
N PRO A 278 0.58 16.40 -1.43
CA PRO A 278 1.62 15.93 -0.52
C PRO A 278 2.96 15.98 -1.24
N GLY A 279 4.03 16.20 -0.48
CA GLY A 279 5.36 16.05 -1.05
C GLY A 279 5.62 14.59 -1.48
N PRO A 280 6.69 14.36 -2.27
CA PRO A 280 6.99 13.05 -2.79
C PRO A 280 7.17 12.01 -1.67
N PRO A 281 6.41 10.90 -1.66
CA PRO A 281 6.50 9.88 -0.61
C PRO A 281 7.79 9.06 -0.71
N VAL A 282 8.47 9.15 -1.85
CA VAL A 282 9.68 8.41 -2.15
C VAL A 282 10.75 9.32 -2.69
N VAL A 283 11.95 9.14 -2.18
CA VAL A 283 13.18 9.73 -2.70
C VAL A 283 14.05 8.66 -3.33
N ALA A 284 14.74 9.04 -4.40
CA ALA A 284 15.64 8.17 -5.14
C ALA A 284 16.78 9.00 -5.73
N GLY A 285 17.87 8.32 -6.05
CA GLY A 285 19.08 8.93 -6.55
C GLY A 285 20.20 7.92 -6.70
N THR A 286 21.39 8.43 -7.01
CA THR A 286 22.64 7.66 -7.06
C THR A 286 23.58 8.16 -5.98
N VAL A 287 24.31 7.24 -5.34
CA VAL A 287 25.40 7.54 -4.41
C VAL A 287 26.69 6.90 -4.92
N SER A 288 27.78 7.63 -4.84
CA SER A 288 29.11 7.22 -5.26
C SER A 288 30.18 7.69 -4.28
N ASP A 289 31.37 7.14 -4.43
CA ASP A 289 32.58 7.48 -3.69
C ASP A 289 33.74 7.48 -4.69
N GLU A 290 34.65 8.45 -4.60
CA GLU A 290 35.77 8.58 -5.56
C GLU A 290 36.67 7.34 -5.59
N ARG A 291 36.74 6.60 -4.47
CA ARG A 291 37.54 5.37 -4.34
C ARG A 291 36.72 4.11 -4.63
N GLY A 292 35.47 4.27 -5.07
CA GLY A 292 34.54 3.18 -5.34
C GLY A 292 34.03 2.47 -4.08
N ALA A 293 34.18 3.08 -2.89
CA ALA A 293 33.61 2.51 -1.69
C ALA A 293 32.08 2.46 -1.77
N ARG A 294 31.49 1.44 -1.16
CA ARG A 294 30.05 1.35 -0.98
C ARG A 294 29.66 2.01 0.34
N PRO A 295 28.45 2.58 0.44
CA PRO A 295 27.92 2.98 1.74
C PRO A 295 28.05 1.83 2.72
N SER A 296 28.60 2.09 3.89
CA SER A 296 28.75 1.11 4.97
C SER A 296 27.40 0.57 5.46
N SER A 297 26.32 1.25 5.06
CA SER A 297 25.05 1.29 5.75
C SER A 297 24.03 2.08 4.91
N ASP A 298 22.75 1.68 4.83
CA ASP A 298 21.59 2.57 4.59
C ASP A 298 21.79 3.99 5.13
N LEU A 299 21.41 4.98 4.32
CA LEU A 299 21.46 6.41 4.66
C LEU A 299 20.18 6.84 5.39
N LEU A 300 20.26 7.97 6.08
CA LEU A 300 19.09 8.72 6.53
C LEU A 300 18.74 9.82 5.55
N VAL A 301 17.44 10.02 5.35
CA VAL A 301 16.90 11.18 4.66
C VAL A 301 16.37 12.14 5.72
N ALA A 302 16.80 13.39 5.70
CA ALA A 302 16.20 14.45 6.50
C ALA A 302 15.48 15.45 5.61
N ILE A 303 14.31 15.90 6.05
CA ILE A 303 13.50 16.93 5.42
C ILE A 303 13.34 18.06 6.44
N ASN A 304 13.69 19.28 6.07
CA ASN A 304 13.58 20.47 6.91
C ASN A 304 14.22 20.29 8.30
N GLY A 305 15.39 19.63 8.34
CA GLY A 305 16.15 19.40 9.58
C GLY A 305 15.63 18.28 10.48
N ARG A 306 14.60 17.53 10.07
CA ARG A 306 14.08 16.36 10.79
C ARG A 306 14.30 15.10 9.97
N VAL A 307 14.71 14.00 10.62
CA VAL A 307 14.90 12.71 9.94
C VAL A 307 13.53 12.20 9.48
N ALA A 308 13.36 12.04 8.18
CA ALA A 308 12.09 11.70 7.53
C ALA A 308 11.99 10.21 7.19
N GLY A 309 13.10 9.54 6.95
CA GLY A 309 13.09 8.13 6.55
C GLY A 309 14.49 7.57 6.37
N VAL A 310 14.52 6.33 5.88
CA VAL A 310 15.75 5.59 5.59
C VAL A 310 15.83 5.34 4.09
N ALA A 311 17.00 5.51 3.50
CA ALA A 311 17.28 5.27 2.10
C ALA A 311 18.37 4.21 1.93
N GLY A 312 18.16 3.26 1.02
CA GLY A 312 19.05 2.13 0.80
C GLY A 312 18.64 1.36 -0.44
N GLY A 313 18.65 0.02 -0.36
CA GLY A 313 18.30 -0.83 -1.50
C GLY A 313 19.26 -0.67 -2.68
N TYR A 314 20.55 -0.52 -2.37
CA TYR A 314 21.59 -0.22 -3.35
C TYR A 314 21.66 -1.24 -4.48
N ARG A 315 21.75 -0.75 -5.71
CA ARG A 315 22.06 -1.53 -6.90
C ARG A 315 22.95 -0.72 -7.84
N PRO A 316 23.76 -1.35 -8.71
CA PRO A 316 24.51 -0.62 -9.73
C PRO A 316 23.60 0.36 -10.49
N SER A 317 24.05 1.61 -10.61
CA SER A 317 23.37 2.61 -11.43
C SER A 317 23.51 2.25 -12.91
N GLY A 318 22.55 2.69 -13.75
CA GLY A 318 22.55 2.38 -15.19
C GLY A 318 23.65 3.10 -15.97
N ASP A 319 24.17 4.20 -15.43
CA ASP A 319 25.25 5.02 -15.99
C ASP A 319 26.66 4.56 -15.55
N GLY A 320 26.75 3.52 -14.69
CA GLY A 320 28.01 2.95 -14.22
C GLY A 320 28.76 3.79 -13.17
N GLY A 321 28.24 4.95 -12.78
CA GLY A 321 28.92 5.91 -11.90
C GLY A 321 28.77 5.67 -10.39
N GLY A 322 27.91 4.74 -9.96
CA GLY A 322 27.70 4.48 -8.54
C GLY A 322 26.60 3.45 -8.24
N LEU A 323 25.93 3.66 -7.10
CA LEU A 323 24.84 2.82 -6.62
C LEU A 323 23.56 3.63 -6.53
N SER A 324 22.52 3.21 -7.24
CA SER A 324 21.19 3.79 -7.05
C SER A 324 20.58 3.37 -5.72
N PHE A 325 19.98 4.32 -5.00
CA PHE A 325 19.26 4.09 -3.75
C PHE A 325 17.79 4.48 -3.88
N VAL A 326 16.99 4.08 -2.90
CA VAL A 326 15.59 4.47 -2.73
C VAL A 326 15.27 4.59 -1.25
N GLY A 327 14.37 5.49 -0.87
CA GLY A 327 13.77 5.52 0.47
C GLY A 327 12.35 6.04 0.46
N TYR A 328 11.46 5.43 1.23
CA TYR A 328 10.17 6.01 1.59
C TYR A 328 10.38 7.00 2.74
N VAL A 329 9.73 8.15 2.67
CA VAL A 329 9.88 9.23 3.65
C VAL A 329 8.54 9.62 4.25
N ALA A 330 8.55 9.93 5.55
CA ALA A 330 7.40 10.51 6.21
C ALA A 330 7.10 11.92 5.65
N ASP A 331 5.82 12.29 5.62
CA ASP A 331 5.38 13.60 5.20
C ASP A 331 5.79 14.67 6.21
N LEU A 332 6.95 15.27 5.97
CA LEU A 332 7.57 16.34 6.77
C LEU A 332 7.83 17.58 5.90
N TYR A 333 7.14 17.66 4.77
CA TYR A 333 7.22 18.78 3.84
C TYR A 333 6.44 19.98 4.38
N ARG A 334 6.76 21.16 3.84
CA ARG A 334 6.06 22.43 4.09
C ARG A 334 5.87 23.16 2.76
N ASP A 335 4.96 24.13 2.73
CA ASP A 335 4.79 24.99 1.56
C ASP A 335 6.10 25.73 1.21
N GLY A 336 6.38 25.85 -0.08
CA GLY A 336 7.61 26.42 -0.64
C GLY A 336 8.78 25.43 -0.66
N ASP A 337 9.99 25.97 -0.48
CA ASP A 337 11.22 25.18 -0.61
C ASP A 337 11.46 24.27 0.60
N ASN A 338 11.76 23.01 0.29
CA ASN A 338 12.08 21.98 1.27
C ASN A 338 13.56 21.58 1.19
N ASP A 339 14.24 21.66 2.33
CA ASP A 339 15.61 21.22 2.45
C ASP A 339 15.66 19.71 2.66
N VAL A 340 16.07 18.97 1.62
CA VAL A 340 16.21 17.51 1.66
C VAL A 340 17.69 17.12 1.64
N ARG A 341 18.12 16.37 2.67
CA ARG A 341 19.52 16.00 2.89
C ARG A 341 19.69 14.52 3.16
N LEU A 342 20.84 13.98 2.73
CA LEU A 342 21.28 12.62 3.04
C LEU A 342 22.35 12.63 4.13
N TYR A 343 22.30 11.63 5.00
CA TYR A 343 23.32 11.41 6.03
C TYR A 343 23.78 9.96 6.03
N GLU A 344 25.09 9.76 5.97
CA GLU A 344 25.72 8.51 6.36
C GLU A 344 25.75 8.42 7.89
N VAL A 345 25.59 7.21 8.42
CA VAL A 345 25.40 6.98 9.85
C VAL A 345 26.56 6.17 10.42
N GLU A 346 27.41 6.81 11.21
CA GLU A 346 28.44 6.13 11.99
C GLU A 346 27.86 5.72 13.34
N ARG A 347 27.74 4.41 13.58
CA ARG A 347 27.35 3.88 14.90
C ARG A 347 28.58 3.64 15.77
N ARG A 348 28.67 4.34 16.89
CA ARG A 348 29.61 4.05 17.99
C ARG A 348 28.87 3.32 19.11
N ALA A 349 29.61 2.65 20.00
CA ALA A 349 29.08 1.79 21.06
C ALA A 349 27.91 2.39 21.87
N ARG A 350 27.85 3.72 22.05
CA ARG A 350 26.77 4.42 22.79
C ARG A 350 26.23 5.66 22.08
N SER A 351 26.58 5.90 20.83
CA SER A 351 26.15 7.12 20.13
C SER A 351 26.06 6.92 18.63
N VAL A 352 25.23 7.73 17.98
CA VAL A 352 25.20 7.83 16.52
C VAL A 352 25.83 9.16 16.10
N VAL A 353 26.60 9.14 15.01
CA VAL A 353 27.11 10.33 14.32
C VAL A 353 26.50 10.38 12.94
N LEU A 354 26.00 11.55 12.56
CA LEU A 354 25.54 11.81 11.22
C LEU A 354 26.64 12.51 10.44
N HIS A 355 26.97 11.97 9.27
CA HIS A 355 27.91 12.57 8.32
C HIS A 355 27.12 13.01 7.11
N ARG A 356 27.06 14.32 6.87
CA ARG A 356 26.29 14.87 5.74
C ARG A 356 26.91 14.39 4.43
N VAL A 357 26.11 13.74 3.60
CA VAL A 357 26.49 13.33 2.24
C VAL A 357 26.48 14.57 1.34
N GLN A 358 27.44 14.66 0.43
CA GLN A 358 27.54 15.77 -0.52
C GLN A 358 26.47 15.57 -1.60
N THR A 359 25.69 16.61 -1.93
CA THR A 359 24.52 16.52 -2.83
C THR A 359 24.48 17.65 -3.83
#